data_AF-A0A2C9LLX7-F1
#
_entry.id   AF-A0A2C9LLX7-F1
#
_cell.length_a   1.000
_cell.length_b   1.000
_cell.length_c   1.000
_cell.angle_alpha   90.00
_cell.angle_beta   90.00
_cell.angle_gamma   90.00
#
_symmetry.space_group_name_H-M   'P 1'
#
loop_
_entity.id
_entity.type
_entity.pdbx_description
1 polymer ?
#
loop_
_entity_poly.entity_id
_entity_poly.type
_entity_poly.pdbx_seq_one_letter_code
_entity_poly.pdbx_strand_id
1 'polypeptide(L)'
;MAPKCKPDSSDPKEKDAAKKRKAITMEVKVDIIRRSDKGETPTEIGRSLQLSRSTVTTIIKDKDGILEHVTRSAPMKATVITMQRSGLSIEMERLLVPEKARRLFDVLKREKGEGSENEEFV
;
A
#
# COMPACT_ATOMS: atom_id res chain seq x y z
N MET A 1 -26.62 -25.98 -47.46
CA MET A 1 -27.22 -24.63 -47.42
C MET A 1 -26.09 -23.62 -47.61
N ALA A 2 -26.04 -22.95 -48.77
CA ALA A 2 -25.01 -21.96 -49.06
C ALA A 2 -25.35 -20.62 -48.35
N PRO A 3 -24.37 -19.90 -47.78
CA PRO A 3 -24.62 -18.57 -47.26
C PRO A 3 -24.73 -17.57 -48.41
N LYS A 4 -25.87 -16.88 -48.51
CA LYS A 4 -26.10 -15.78 -49.46
C LYS A 4 -25.39 -14.52 -48.94
N CYS A 5 -24.29 -14.12 -49.58
CA CYS A 5 -23.74 -12.76 -49.43
C CYS A 5 -24.66 -11.76 -50.14
N LYS A 6 -25.05 -10.68 -49.46
CA LYS A 6 -25.75 -9.54 -50.07
C LYS A 6 -24.71 -8.46 -50.47
N PRO A 7 -24.95 -7.71 -51.56
CA PRO A 7 -24.02 -6.72 -52.06
C PRO A 7 -23.98 -5.46 -51.19
N ASP A 8 -22.77 -4.94 -50.99
CA ASP A 8 -22.47 -3.73 -50.24
C ASP A 8 -23.03 -2.49 -50.95
N SER A 9 -23.99 -1.83 -50.31
CA SER A 9 -24.33 -0.44 -50.62
C SER A 9 -23.28 0.47 -49.99
N SER A 10 -22.56 1.16 -50.87
CA SER A 10 -21.52 2.14 -50.62
C SER A 10 -21.98 3.32 -49.76
N ASP A 11 -21.32 3.50 -48.61
CA ASP A 11 -21.03 4.81 -48.00
C ASP A 11 -19.59 4.74 -47.46
N PRO A 12 -18.63 5.53 -47.99
CA PRO A 12 -17.29 5.57 -47.44
C PRO A 12 -17.33 6.41 -46.16
N LYS A 13 -17.69 5.78 -45.03
CA LYS A 13 -17.37 6.35 -43.72
C LYS A 13 -15.86 6.39 -43.58
N GLU A 14 -15.35 7.60 -43.73
CA GLU A 14 -14.02 8.08 -43.36
C GLU A 14 -13.45 7.26 -42.20
N LYS A 15 -12.34 6.59 -42.47
CA LYS A 15 -11.70 5.61 -41.59
C LYS A 15 -11.52 6.21 -40.20
N ASP A 16 -12.19 5.64 -39.20
CA ASP A 16 -11.89 5.85 -37.79
C ASP A 16 -10.37 5.65 -37.60
N ALA A 17 -9.63 6.75 -37.49
CA ALA A 17 -8.23 6.71 -37.11
C ALA A 17 -8.18 5.99 -35.75
N ALA A 18 -7.70 4.74 -35.76
CA ALA A 18 -7.80 3.80 -34.65
C ALA A 18 -7.49 4.51 -33.33
N LYS A 19 -8.54 4.78 -32.55
CA LYS A 19 -8.43 5.65 -31.37
C LYS A 19 -7.46 4.98 -30.40
N LYS A 20 -6.30 5.60 -30.19
CA LYS A 20 -5.23 5.03 -29.36
C LYS A 20 -5.77 4.74 -27.96
N ARG A 21 -5.46 3.54 -27.44
CA ARG A 21 -5.89 3.13 -26.10
C ARG A 21 -5.25 4.05 -25.06
N LYS A 22 -6.06 4.62 -24.16
CA LYS A 22 -5.57 5.34 -22.99
C LYS A 22 -5.26 4.35 -21.87
N ALA A 23 -4.06 4.38 -21.33
CA ALA A 23 -3.70 3.64 -20.13
C ALA A 23 -4.29 4.35 -18.89
N ILE A 24 -4.86 3.60 -17.96
CA ILE A 24 -5.48 4.11 -16.73
C ILE A 24 -4.78 3.44 -15.55
N THR A 25 -4.23 4.24 -14.64
CA THR A 25 -3.53 3.74 -13.45
C THR A 25 -4.52 3.19 -12.42
N MET A 26 -4.05 2.33 -11.52
CA MET A 26 -4.91 1.75 -10.48
C MET A 26 -5.47 2.80 -9.51
N GLU A 27 -4.69 3.85 -9.21
CA GLU A 27 -5.14 4.98 -8.37
C GLU A 27 -6.39 5.65 -8.95
N VAL A 28 -6.39 5.93 -10.25
CA VAL A 28 -7.53 6.56 -10.92
C VAL A 28 -8.76 5.65 -10.90
N LYS A 29 -8.59 4.33 -11.04
CA LYS A 29 -9.70 3.37 -10.93
C LYS A 29 -10.31 3.36 -9.52
N VAL A 30 -9.47 3.38 -8.48
CA VAL A 30 -9.92 3.44 -7.09
C VAL A 30 -10.65 4.75 -6.80
N ASP A 31 -10.14 5.87 -7.31
CA ASP A 31 -10.81 7.16 -7.15
C ASP A 31 -12.17 7.22 -7.85
N ILE A 32 -12.31 6.60 -9.02
CA ILE A 32 -13.63 6.45 -9.69
C ILE A 32 -14.59 5.68 -8.80
N ILE A 33 -14.17 4.56 -8.21
CA ILE A 33 -14.99 3.75 -7.30
C ILE A 33 -15.41 4.60 -6.10
N ARG A 34 -14.46 5.31 -5.46
CA ARG A 34 -14.74 6.15 -4.28
C ARG A 34 -15.73 7.27 -4.59
N ARG A 35 -15.68 7.87 -5.77
CA ARG A 35 -16.64 8.91 -6.20
C ARG A 35 -18.01 8.33 -6.55
N SER A 36 -18.04 7.18 -7.21
CA SER A 36 -19.28 6.46 -7.50
C SER A 36 -19.99 6.03 -6.21
N ASP A 37 -19.26 5.57 -5.20
CA ASP A 37 -19.82 5.18 -3.90
C ASP A 37 -20.39 6.39 -3.12
N LYS A 38 -19.87 7.60 -3.37
CA LYS A 38 -20.44 8.85 -2.87
C LYS A 38 -21.70 9.29 -3.61
N GLY A 39 -22.06 8.63 -4.71
CA GLY A 39 -23.22 8.95 -5.52
C GLY A 39 -22.97 9.94 -6.66
N GLU A 40 -21.71 10.26 -7.00
CA GLU A 40 -21.42 11.06 -8.19
C GLU A 40 -21.81 10.30 -9.47
N THR A 41 -22.37 11.00 -10.45
CA THR A 41 -22.79 10.34 -11.69
C THR A 41 -21.59 9.95 -12.55
N PRO A 42 -21.66 8.84 -13.33
CA PRO A 42 -20.58 8.44 -14.23
C PRO A 42 -20.19 9.52 -15.25
N THR A 43 -21.13 10.42 -15.58
CA THR A 43 -20.90 11.54 -16.50
C THR A 43 -20.05 12.63 -15.85
N GLU A 44 -20.32 12.99 -14.60
CA GLU A 44 -19.55 14.00 -13.85
C GLU A 44 -18.13 13.50 -13.57
N ILE A 45 -18.00 12.23 -13.15
CA ILE A 45 -16.71 11.58 -12.93
C ILE A 45 -15.90 11.58 -14.23
N GLY A 46 -16.52 11.17 -15.35
CA GLY A 46 -15.87 11.16 -16.67
C GLY A 46 -15.40 12.54 -17.11
N ARG A 47 -16.20 13.59 -16.90
CA ARG A 47 -15.84 14.98 -17.22
C ARG A 47 -14.64 15.45 -16.40
N SER A 48 -14.64 15.21 -15.09
CA SER A 48 -13.56 15.65 -14.20
C SER A 48 -12.22 14.94 -14.48
N LEU A 49 -12.25 13.67 -14.86
CA LEU A 49 -11.06 12.86 -15.14
C LEU A 49 -10.70 12.78 -16.63
N GLN A 50 -11.44 13.48 -17.51
CA GLN A 50 -11.29 13.41 -18.98
C GLN A 50 -11.38 11.98 -19.57
N LEU A 51 -12.23 11.17 -18.95
CA LEU A 51 -12.54 9.80 -19.37
C LEU A 51 -13.93 9.75 -20.02
N SER A 52 -14.14 8.80 -20.93
CA SER A 52 -15.47 8.59 -21.48
C SER A 52 -16.38 8.01 -20.40
N ARG A 53 -17.68 8.35 -20.48
CA ARG A 53 -18.72 7.76 -19.63
C ARG A 53 -18.66 6.23 -19.64
N SER A 54 -18.43 5.64 -20.82
CA SER A 54 -18.32 4.18 -20.99
C SER A 54 -17.19 3.59 -20.16
N THR A 55 -16.00 4.22 -20.16
CA THR A 55 -14.86 3.77 -19.35
C THR A 55 -15.18 3.79 -17.87
N VAL A 56 -15.81 4.86 -17.38
CA VAL A 56 -16.24 4.98 -15.99
C VAL A 56 -17.23 3.87 -15.63
N THR A 57 -18.24 3.62 -16.47
CA THR A 57 -19.21 2.53 -16.22
C THR A 57 -18.57 1.15 -16.20
N THR A 58 -17.59 0.89 -17.07
CA THR A 58 -16.88 -0.40 -17.06
C THR A 58 -16.05 -0.57 -15.79
N ILE A 59 -15.41 0.50 -15.31
CA ILE A 59 -14.64 0.47 -14.06
C ILE A 59 -15.55 0.25 -12.85
N ILE A 60 -16.72 0.87 -12.81
CA ILE A 60 -17.70 0.66 -11.73
C ILE A 60 -18.21 -0.80 -11.73
N LYS A 61 -18.41 -1.41 -12.90
CA LYS A 61 -18.80 -2.82 -13.01
C LYS A 61 -17.71 -3.77 -12.51
N ASP A 62 -16.44 -3.42 -12.69
CA ASP A 62 -15.27 -4.20 -12.28
C ASP A 62 -14.78 -3.79 -10.86
N LYS A 63 -15.65 -3.21 -10.03
CA LYS A 63 -15.30 -2.68 -8.70
C LYS A 63 -14.61 -3.71 -7.83
N ASP A 64 -15.17 -4.91 -7.73
CA ASP A 64 -14.70 -5.94 -6.79
C ASP A 64 -13.32 -6.46 -7.19
N GLY A 65 -13.09 -6.73 -8.48
CA GLY A 65 -11.78 -7.18 -8.97
C GLY A 65 -10.69 -6.12 -8.79
N ILE A 66 -11.04 -4.85 -8.96
CA ILE A 66 -10.11 -3.73 -8.73
C ILE A 66 -9.72 -3.66 -7.24
N LEU A 67 -10.69 -3.78 -6.33
CA LEU A 67 -10.44 -3.73 -4.88
C LEU A 67 -9.63 -4.94 -4.39
N GLU A 68 -9.92 -6.14 -4.91
CA GLU A 68 -9.13 -7.35 -4.61
C GLU A 68 -7.69 -7.17 -5.07
N HIS A 69 -7.47 -6.69 -6.29
CA HIS A 69 -6.13 -6.45 -6.84
C HIS A 69 -5.36 -5.44 -6.00
N VAL A 70 -6.02 -4.36 -5.55
CA VAL A 70 -5.40 -3.35 -4.67
C VAL A 70 -5.02 -3.96 -3.32
N THR A 71 -5.92 -4.74 -2.72
CA THR A 71 -5.68 -5.41 -1.43
C THR A 71 -4.51 -6.39 -1.53
N ARG A 72 -4.46 -7.18 -2.60
CA ARG A 72 -3.35 -8.13 -2.86
C ARG A 72 -2.02 -7.42 -3.11
N SER A 73 -2.05 -6.22 -3.68
CA SER A 73 -0.85 -5.44 -4.01
C SER A 73 -0.34 -4.58 -2.84
N ALA A 74 -1.22 -4.16 -1.93
CA ALA A 74 -0.90 -3.35 -0.75
C ALA A 74 0.20 -3.93 0.17
N PRO A 75 0.27 -5.24 0.48
CA PRO A 75 1.32 -5.76 1.36
C PRO A 75 2.74 -5.60 0.79
N MET A 76 2.91 -5.41 -0.53
CA MET A 76 4.23 -5.28 -1.13
C MET A 76 4.95 -3.96 -0.79
N LYS A 77 4.24 -2.92 -0.33
CA LYS A 77 4.83 -1.64 0.10
C LYS A 77 5.09 -1.55 1.61
N ALA A 78 4.61 -2.53 2.38
CA ALA A 78 4.87 -2.58 3.81
C ALA A 78 6.24 -3.22 4.06
N THR A 79 7.27 -2.40 4.28
CA THR A 79 8.65 -2.82 4.56
C THR A 79 8.82 -3.54 5.91
N VAL A 80 7.73 -3.85 6.61
CA VAL A 80 7.78 -4.53 7.91
C VAL A 80 7.86 -6.04 7.67
N ILE A 81 9.04 -6.46 7.19
CA ILE A 81 9.56 -7.82 7.25
C ILE A 81 10.15 -8.05 8.66
N THR A 82 9.58 -7.46 9.72
CA THR A 82 10.01 -7.86 11.06
C THR A 82 9.38 -9.21 11.30
N MET A 83 10.14 -10.27 11.03
CA MET A 83 9.94 -11.57 11.64
C MET A 83 9.49 -11.33 13.08
N GLN A 84 8.28 -11.78 13.41
CA GLN A 84 7.81 -11.72 14.78
C GLN A 84 8.86 -12.43 15.63
N ARG A 85 9.63 -11.67 16.43
CA ARG A 85 10.47 -12.28 17.45
C ARG A 85 9.53 -13.06 18.33
N SER A 86 9.73 -14.37 18.41
CA SER A 86 8.88 -15.28 19.17
C SER A 86 8.78 -14.78 20.62
N GLY A 87 7.61 -14.94 21.25
CA GLY A 87 7.35 -14.43 22.60
C GLY A 87 8.41 -14.85 23.63
N LEU A 88 9.00 -16.03 23.47
CA LEU A 88 10.10 -16.54 24.29
C LEU A 88 11.36 -15.66 24.19
N SER A 89 11.69 -15.14 23.01
CA SER A 89 12.84 -14.22 22.82
C SER A 89 12.62 -12.90 23.56
N ILE A 90 11.39 -12.40 23.59
CA ILE A 90 11.03 -11.14 24.26
C ILE A 90 11.04 -11.33 25.78
N GLU A 91 10.55 -12.47 26.26
CA GLU A 91 10.53 -12.78 27.69
C GLU A 91 11.94 -13.00 28.25
N MET A 92 12.79 -13.71 27.51
CA MET A 92 14.21 -13.85 27.85
C MET A 92 14.92 -12.48 27.88
N GLU A 93 14.75 -11.65 26.86
CA GLU A 93 15.33 -10.30 26.84
C GLU A 93 14.84 -9.45 28.03
N ARG A 94 13.54 -9.51 28.37
CA ARG A 94 12.97 -8.84 29.54
C ARG A 94 13.60 -9.28 30.87
N LEU A 95 13.89 -10.57 31.03
CA LEU A 95 14.47 -11.11 32.26
C LEU A 95 15.98 -10.83 32.38
N LEU A 96 16.71 -10.85 31.26
CA LEU A 96 18.18 -10.68 31.24
C LEU A 96 18.65 -9.22 31.29
N VAL A 97 17.84 -8.26 30.81
CA VAL A 97 18.22 -6.84 30.79
C VAL A 97 18.41 -6.24 32.21
N PRO A 98 17.50 -6.47 33.19
CA PRO A 98 17.69 -5.99 34.55
C PRO A 98 18.92 -6.58 35.25
N GLU A 99 19.23 -7.85 35.01
CA GLU A 99 20.40 -8.51 35.62
C GLU A 99 21.71 -7.94 35.06
N LYS A 100 21.78 -7.73 33.74
CA LYS A 100 22.94 -7.07 33.10
C LYS A 100 23.12 -5.64 33.61
N ALA A 101 22.04 -4.88 33.78
CA ALA A 101 22.10 -3.52 34.30
C ALA A 101 22.61 -3.48 35.75
N ARG A 102 22.16 -4.40 36.61
CA ARG A 102 22.66 -4.55 37.99
C ARG A 102 24.14 -4.90 38.01
N ARG A 103 24.56 -5.89 37.22
CA ARG A 103 25.97 -6.29 37.12
C ARG A 103 26.87 -5.15 36.64
N LEU A 104 26.41 -4.36 35.66
CA LEU A 104 27.15 -3.18 35.18
C LEU A 104 27.25 -2.11 36.27
N PHE A 105 26.17 -1.88 37.01
CA PHE A 105 26.13 -0.95 38.13
C PHE A 105 27.09 -1.36 39.25
N ASP A 106 27.19 -2.65 39.58
CA ASP A 106 28.12 -3.17 40.60
C ASP A 106 29.60 -3.05 40.17
N VAL A 107 29.88 -3.17 38.87
CA VAL A 107 31.23 -2.92 38.32
C VAL A 107 31.57 -1.43 38.41
N LEU A 108 30.65 -0.56 38.02
CA LEU A 108 30.81 0.90 38.12
C LEU A 108 30.95 1.39 39.56
N LYS A 109 30.31 0.72 40.53
CA LYS A 109 30.44 1.02 41.96
C LYS A 109 31.80 0.61 42.51
N ARG A 110 32.34 -0.54 42.08
CA ARG A 110 33.70 -0.96 42.43
C ARG A 110 34.79 -0.05 41.85
N GLU A 111 34.56 0.54 40.68
CA GLU A 111 35.49 1.53 40.12
C GLU A 111 35.38 2.92 40.77
N LYS A 112 34.28 3.21 41.50
CA LYS A 112 33.99 4.56 42.02
C LYS A 112 33.99 4.74 43.55
N GLY A 113 34.41 3.77 44.35
CA GLY A 113 34.62 4.00 45.79
C GLY A 113 35.52 2.92 46.42
N GLU A 114 36.42 3.20 47.37
CA GLU A 114 36.72 4.39 48.18
C GLU A 114 38.16 4.21 48.71
N GLY A 115 38.96 5.27 48.63
CA GLY A 115 40.23 5.42 49.36
C GLY A 115 40.25 6.84 49.93
N SER A 116 39.42 7.07 50.94
CA SER A 116 39.27 8.35 51.64
C SER A 116 39.23 8.10 53.14
N GLU A 117 40.38 7.84 53.76
CA GLU A 117 40.66 7.92 55.21
C GLU A 117 42.21 8.10 55.29
N ASN A 118 42.88 9.08 55.88
CA ASN A 118 42.59 10.03 56.95
C ASN A 118 43.47 11.30 56.83
N GLU A 119 42.97 12.39 57.38
CA GLU A 119 43.69 13.62 57.74
C GLU A 119 44.44 13.39 59.06
N GLU A 120 45.76 13.61 59.09
CA GLU A 120 46.48 14.00 60.32
C GLU A 120 47.65 14.93 59.91
N PHE A 121 47.40 16.24 60.03
CA PHE A 121 48.43 17.27 60.09
C PHE A 121 48.15 18.06 61.37
N VAL A 122 49.00 17.90 62.39
CA VAL A 122 49.58 18.93 63.27
C VAL A 122 50.79 18.31 63.97
#